data_AF-A0A2G7M0E9-F1
#
_entry.id   AF-A0A2G7M0E9-F1
#
_cell.length_a   1.000
_cell.length_b   1.000
_cell.length_c   1.000
_cell.angle_alpha   90.00
_cell.angle_beta   90.00
_cell.angle_gamma   90.00
#
_symmetry.space_group_name_H-M   'P 1'
#
loop_
_entity.id
_entity.type
_entity.pdbx_description
1 polymer ?
#
loop_
_entity_poly.entity_id
_entity_poly.type
_entity_poly.pdbx_seq_one_letter_code
_entity_poly.pdbx_strand_id
1 'polypeptide(L)'
;MELFAVWTDVSGQEEADQFYRCVKEKTKGLHISKRGFRLTFKHNDGRAAWVCRGNENHADFQQWLPQISDLLANGLADFIMDTRERIMVEEMISKACSVMDEHEVEKVNRICMPLLFNGDLDQPGLRERRRNTLANGLKQDLEEVHFFHLEGILNFRIRPYKQELHELVEYALDEFWMDRQYEEFMGLLKYFVFFQEAKVPLVHLIHKGLHEFQVLDAALNVLPVQKDEQVVVEMPGLELEMDIEDMIVSTLISISPEKVMLHTRTPDLPIISTIRQIFEDKVQLCHHCPECEVLRSGLLTGLDASDIGNYNNC
;
A
#
# COMPACT_ATOMS: atom_id res chain seq x y z
N MET A 1 -12.07 -39.05 28.62
CA MET A 1 -10.64 -38.66 28.68
C MET A 1 -10.52 -37.17 28.42
N GLU A 2 -9.48 -36.51 28.95
CA GLU A 2 -9.08 -35.19 28.45
C GLU A 2 -8.38 -35.37 27.11
N LEU A 3 -8.92 -34.73 26.08
CA LEU A 3 -8.42 -34.88 24.71
C LEU A 3 -7.37 -33.81 24.43
N PHE A 4 -7.70 -32.56 24.74
CA PHE A 4 -6.73 -31.49 24.66
C PHE A 4 -7.13 -30.28 25.53
N ALA A 5 -6.14 -29.48 25.89
CA ALA A 5 -6.31 -28.23 26.60
C ALA A 5 -5.44 -27.12 25.99
N VAL A 6 -6.05 -25.95 25.83
CA VAL A 6 -5.42 -24.74 25.31
C VAL A 6 -5.53 -23.65 26.36
N TRP A 7 -4.44 -23.00 26.69
CA TRP A 7 -4.45 -21.85 27.58
C TRP A 7 -3.57 -20.72 27.07
N THR A 8 -3.92 -19.51 27.48
CA THR A 8 -3.20 -18.27 27.17
C THR A 8 -3.15 -17.43 28.43
N ASP A 9 -2.09 -16.63 28.55
CA ASP A 9 -2.00 -15.64 29.59
C ASP A 9 -2.81 -14.41 29.16
N VAL A 10 -3.64 -13.90 30.08
CA VAL A 10 -4.58 -12.81 29.83
C VAL A 10 -4.29 -11.66 30.79
N SER A 11 -4.26 -10.45 30.25
CA SER A 11 -3.99 -9.20 30.99
C SER A 11 -5.17 -8.76 31.88
N GLY A 12 -6.37 -9.26 31.61
CA GLY A 12 -7.57 -8.94 32.40
C GLY A 12 -8.83 -9.69 31.96
N GLN A 13 -9.95 -9.35 32.59
CA GLN A 13 -11.24 -10.00 32.37
C GLN A 13 -11.75 -9.81 30.94
N GLU A 14 -11.53 -8.64 30.33
CA GLU A 14 -12.01 -8.34 28.98
C GLU A 14 -11.39 -9.25 27.91
N GLU A 15 -10.09 -9.49 28.02
CA GLU A 15 -9.36 -10.38 27.12
C GLU A 15 -9.75 -11.85 27.34
N ALA A 16 -9.97 -12.25 28.60
CA ALA A 16 -10.51 -13.57 28.93
C ALA A 16 -11.92 -13.78 28.33
N ASP A 17 -12.78 -12.75 28.40
CA ASP A 17 -14.12 -12.77 27.83
C ASP A 17 -14.09 -12.78 26.30
N GLN A 18 -13.12 -12.10 25.68
CA GLN A 18 -12.88 -12.19 24.23
C GLN A 18 -12.46 -13.61 23.83
N PHE A 19 -11.50 -14.21 24.55
CA PHE A 19 -11.08 -15.59 24.30
C PHE A 19 -12.24 -16.59 24.46
N TYR A 20 -13.07 -16.40 25.48
CA TYR A 20 -14.30 -17.17 25.64
C TYR A 20 -15.23 -17.01 24.44
N ARG A 21 -15.51 -15.76 24.02
CA ARG A 21 -16.45 -15.46 22.93
C ARG A 21 -16.02 -16.07 21.60
N CYS A 22 -14.77 -15.87 21.17
CA CYS A 22 -14.27 -16.36 19.87
C CYS A 22 -14.47 -17.89 19.72
N VAL A 23 -14.18 -18.65 20.77
CA VAL A 23 -14.38 -20.12 20.77
C VAL A 23 -15.86 -20.50 20.97
N LYS A 24 -16.59 -19.76 21.81
CA LYS A 24 -18.00 -20.06 22.10
C LYS A 24 -18.89 -19.87 20.88
N GLU A 25 -18.62 -18.88 20.04
CA GLU A 25 -19.37 -18.60 18.82
C GLU A 25 -19.26 -19.75 17.82
N LYS A 26 -18.07 -20.32 17.63
CA LYS A 26 -17.88 -21.49 16.74
C LYS A 26 -18.61 -22.73 17.24
N THR A 27 -18.82 -22.84 18.56
CA THR A 27 -19.40 -24.03 19.19
C THR A 27 -20.91 -23.94 19.46
N LYS A 28 -21.53 -22.80 19.13
CA LYS A 28 -22.95 -22.53 19.37
C LYS A 28 -23.84 -23.39 18.47
N GLY A 29 -24.89 -23.98 19.05
CA GLY A 29 -25.89 -24.77 18.30
C GLY A 29 -25.45 -26.19 17.90
N LEU A 30 -24.20 -26.57 18.16
CA LEU A 30 -23.65 -27.86 17.72
C LEU A 30 -23.90 -29.04 18.68
N HIS A 31 -24.71 -28.86 19.74
CA HIS A 31 -25.07 -29.92 20.71
C HIS A 31 -23.91 -30.88 21.07
N ILE A 32 -22.72 -30.32 21.32
CA ILE A 32 -21.46 -31.07 21.45
C ILE A 32 -21.54 -32.15 22.54
N SER A 33 -22.30 -31.88 23.61
CA SER A 33 -22.57 -32.83 24.69
C SER A 33 -23.33 -34.08 24.26
N LYS A 34 -24.19 -33.99 23.24
CA LYS A 34 -24.91 -35.14 22.67
C LYS A 34 -24.04 -36.01 21.76
N ARG A 35 -22.85 -35.53 21.40
CA ARG A 35 -21.90 -36.18 20.49
C ARG A 35 -20.73 -36.82 21.24
N GLY A 36 -20.79 -36.89 22.57
CA GLY A 36 -19.76 -37.49 23.41
C GLY A 36 -18.63 -36.55 23.83
N PHE A 37 -18.75 -35.24 23.57
CA PHE A 37 -17.72 -34.24 23.88
C PHE A 37 -18.20 -33.19 24.88
N ARG A 38 -17.26 -32.63 25.65
CA ARG A 38 -17.52 -31.54 26.60
C ARG A 38 -16.37 -30.56 26.53
N LEU A 39 -16.66 -29.34 26.08
CA LEU A 39 -15.75 -28.21 26.22
C LEU A 39 -16.07 -27.43 27.48
N THR A 40 -15.05 -27.15 28.29
CA THR A 40 -15.17 -26.32 29.48
C THR A 40 -14.16 -25.18 29.42
N PHE A 41 -14.62 -23.96 29.69
CA PHE A 41 -13.78 -22.80 29.85
C PHE A 41 -13.50 -22.55 31.34
N LYS A 42 -12.28 -22.14 31.66
CA LYS A 42 -11.86 -21.71 33.01
C LYS A 42 -11.01 -20.44 32.87
N HIS A 43 -11.21 -19.50 33.78
CA HIS A 43 -10.38 -18.30 33.90
C HIS A 43 -10.03 -18.11 35.38
N ASN A 44 -8.74 -18.22 35.71
CA ASN A 44 -8.20 -18.03 37.05
C ASN A 44 -6.87 -17.27 36.94
N ASP A 45 -6.65 -16.28 37.81
CA ASP A 45 -5.35 -15.64 38.08
C ASP A 45 -4.50 -15.33 36.83
N GLY A 46 -5.05 -14.56 35.89
CA GLY A 46 -4.33 -14.13 34.68
C GLY A 46 -4.15 -15.21 33.62
N ARG A 47 -4.83 -16.36 33.76
CA ARG A 47 -4.83 -17.43 32.76
C ARG A 47 -6.24 -17.83 32.37
N ALA A 48 -6.48 -17.90 31.08
CA ALA A 48 -7.72 -18.40 30.50
C ALA A 48 -7.45 -19.70 29.73
N ALA A 49 -8.33 -20.71 29.89
CA ALA A 49 -8.13 -22.04 29.36
C ALA A 49 -9.41 -22.69 28.85
N TRP A 50 -9.32 -23.32 27.68
CA TRP A 50 -10.31 -24.25 27.15
C TRP A 50 -9.82 -25.68 27.31
N VAL A 51 -10.67 -26.54 27.88
CA VAL A 51 -10.39 -27.98 28.03
C VAL A 51 -11.46 -28.75 27.30
N CYS A 52 -11.04 -29.60 26.36
CA CYS A 52 -11.89 -30.54 25.64
C CYS A 52 -11.79 -31.94 26.26
N ARG A 53 -12.93 -32.47 26.69
CA ARG A 53 -13.06 -33.85 27.18
C ARG A 53 -13.95 -34.64 26.24
N GLY A 54 -13.61 -35.90 25.98
CA GLY A 54 -14.38 -36.78 25.12
C GLY A 54 -14.61 -38.17 25.71
N ASN A 55 -15.64 -38.85 25.22
CA ASN A 55 -15.94 -40.24 25.50
C ASN A 55 -15.67 -41.08 24.25
N GLU A 56 -14.53 -41.79 24.21
CA GLU A 56 -14.12 -42.65 23.10
C GLU A 56 -15.11 -43.77 22.77
N ASN A 57 -15.92 -44.18 23.75
CA ASN A 57 -16.94 -45.21 23.56
C ASN A 57 -18.22 -44.68 22.89
N HIS A 58 -18.32 -43.37 22.64
CA HIS A 58 -19.48 -42.78 21.97
C HIS A 58 -19.42 -43.10 20.46
N ALA A 59 -20.54 -43.51 19.87
CA ALA A 59 -20.60 -43.93 18.46
C ALA A 59 -20.06 -42.86 17.49
N ASP A 60 -20.35 -41.60 17.78
CA ASP A 60 -19.96 -40.47 16.94
C ASP A 60 -18.54 -39.94 17.20
N PHE A 61 -17.80 -40.50 18.16
CA PHE A 61 -16.54 -39.92 18.65
C PHE A 61 -15.50 -39.72 17.53
N GLN A 62 -15.21 -40.78 16.77
CA GLN A 62 -14.20 -40.75 15.71
C GLN A 62 -14.56 -39.77 14.58
N GLN A 63 -15.85 -39.64 14.28
CA GLN A 63 -16.33 -38.73 13.25
C GLN A 63 -16.27 -37.26 13.70
N TRP A 64 -16.54 -37.00 14.97
CA TRP A 64 -16.67 -35.64 15.51
C TRP A 64 -15.36 -35.06 16.03
N LEU A 65 -14.37 -35.89 16.39
CA LEU A 65 -13.10 -35.40 16.90
C LEU A 65 -12.41 -34.38 15.95
N PRO A 66 -12.24 -34.66 14.64
CA PRO A 66 -11.64 -33.70 13.71
C PRO A 66 -12.45 -32.41 13.57
N GLN A 67 -13.79 -32.50 13.66
CA GLN A 67 -14.67 -31.33 13.57
C GLN A 67 -14.55 -30.45 14.82
N ILE A 68 -14.38 -31.03 16.00
CA ILE A 68 -14.15 -30.29 17.24
C ILE A 68 -12.80 -29.57 17.20
N SER A 69 -11.75 -30.23 16.71
CA SER A 69 -10.43 -29.60 16.49
C SER A 69 -10.54 -28.42 15.52
N ASP A 70 -11.27 -28.59 14.41
CA ASP A 70 -11.48 -27.54 13.41
C ASP A 70 -12.19 -26.30 14.01
N LEU A 71 -13.25 -26.51 14.79
CA LEU A 71 -13.99 -25.41 15.42
C LEU A 71 -13.14 -24.65 16.43
N LEU A 72 -12.31 -25.35 17.20
CA LEU A 72 -11.42 -24.75 18.17
C LEU A 72 -10.29 -24.00 17.50
N ALA A 73 -9.68 -24.58 16.45
CA ALA A 73 -8.67 -23.91 15.65
C ALA A 73 -9.20 -22.60 15.04
N ASN A 74 -10.43 -22.62 14.51
CA ASN A 74 -11.09 -21.42 14.00
C ASN A 74 -11.34 -20.36 15.08
N GLY A 75 -11.80 -20.76 16.28
CA GLY A 75 -12.02 -19.83 17.38
C GLY A 75 -10.72 -19.24 17.95
N LEU A 76 -9.65 -20.04 17.95
CA LEU A 76 -8.30 -19.59 18.34
C LEU A 76 -7.71 -18.63 17.31
N ALA A 77 -7.88 -18.92 16.02
CA ALA A 77 -7.42 -18.04 14.94
C ALA A 77 -8.07 -16.65 15.06
N ASP A 78 -9.40 -16.60 15.25
CA ASP A 78 -10.12 -15.34 15.44
C ASP A 78 -9.60 -14.57 16.66
N PHE A 79 -9.39 -15.25 17.79
CA PHE A 79 -8.83 -14.62 19.00
C PHE A 79 -7.43 -14.03 18.77
N ILE A 80 -6.53 -14.78 18.11
CA ILE A 80 -5.18 -14.33 17.80
C ILE A 80 -5.22 -13.12 16.87
N MET A 81 -6.03 -13.16 15.82
CA MET A 81 -6.15 -12.05 14.88
C MET A 81 -6.65 -10.79 15.57
N ASP A 82 -7.61 -10.91 16.48
CA ASP A 82 -8.19 -9.74 17.15
C ASP A 82 -7.34 -9.16 18.27
N THR A 83 -6.41 -9.93 18.87
CA THR A 83 -5.68 -9.53 20.10
C THR A 83 -4.16 -9.50 19.98
N ARG A 84 -3.58 -10.24 19.03
CA ARG A 84 -2.13 -10.44 18.93
C ARG A 84 -1.56 -9.94 17.61
N GLU A 85 -2.31 -10.06 16.53
CA GLU A 85 -1.82 -9.77 15.16
C GLU A 85 -1.22 -8.37 15.03
N ARG A 86 -1.92 -7.35 15.56
CA ARG A 86 -1.42 -5.98 15.57
C ARG A 86 -0.07 -5.85 16.28
N ILE A 87 0.05 -6.40 17.49
CA ILE A 87 1.26 -6.33 18.30
C ILE A 87 2.43 -7.02 17.58
N MET A 88 2.16 -8.19 16.98
CA MET A 88 3.17 -8.92 16.20
C MET A 88 3.70 -8.08 15.03
N VAL A 89 2.81 -7.41 14.30
CA VAL A 89 3.19 -6.53 13.18
C VAL A 89 3.94 -5.29 13.67
N GLU A 90 3.48 -4.63 14.73
CA GLU A 90 4.18 -3.47 15.32
C GLU A 90 5.60 -3.84 15.78
N GLU A 91 5.78 -5.02 16.37
CA GLU A 91 7.11 -5.53 16.73
C GLU A 91 7.98 -5.83 15.49
N MET A 92 7.40 -6.37 14.42
CA MET A 92 8.11 -6.61 13.17
C MET A 92 8.57 -5.31 12.52
N ILE A 93 7.69 -4.30 12.47
CA ILE A 93 7.99 -2.95 11.97
C ILE A 93 9.08 -2.31 12.82
N SER A 94 8.97 -2.36 14.15
CA SER A 94 9.98 -1.79 15.06
C SER A 94 11.36 -2.41 14.85
N LYS A 95 11.44 -3.73 14.64
CA LYS A 95 12.70 -4.42 14.35
C LYS A 95 13.26 -4.02 12.98
N ALA A 96 12.42 -3.99 11.95
CA ALA A 96 12.84 -3.65 10.58
C ALA A 96 13.29 -2.18 10.48
N CYS A 97 12.62 -1.27 11.17
CA CYS A 97 12.86 0.18 11.15
C CYS A 97 13.84 0.66 12.22
N SER A 98 14.70 -0.20 12.77
CA SER A 98 15.55 0.11 13.94
C SER A 98 16.48 1.33 13.80
N VAL A 99 16.74 1.78 12.57
CA VAL A 99 17.59 2.95 12.23
C VAL A 99 16.80 4.18 11.79
N MET A 100 15.48 4.08 11.68
CA MET A 100 14.57 5.13 11.21
C MET A 100 14.11 6.00 12.39
N ASP A 101 13.70 7.23 12.11
CA ASP A 101 13.11 8.10 13.13
C ASP A 101 11.62 7.76 13.41
N GLU A 102 11.07 8.30 14.50
CA GLU A 102 9.69 8.04 14.93
C GLU A 102 8.65 8.45 13.88
N HIS A 103 8.90 9.51 13.11
CA HIS A 103 7.99 9.98 12.08
C HIS A 103 8.00 9.05 10.86
N GLU A 104 9.17 8.56 10.47
CA GLU A 104 9.32 7.57 9.41
C GLU A 104 8.66 6.23 9.78
N VAL A 105 8.86 5.77 11.01
CA VAL A 105 8.17 4.57 11.53
C VAL A 105 6.66 4.74 11.50
N GLU A 106 6.15 5.92 11.88
CA GLU A 106 4.71 6.22 11.82
C GLU A 106 4.17 6.19 10.38
N LYS A 107 4.97 6.64 9.39
CA LYS A 107 4.58 6.52 7.97
C LYS A 107 4.45 5.05 7.54
N VAL A 108 5.41 4.20 7.91
CA VAL A 108 5.35 2.75 7.62
C VAL A 108 4.14 2.12 8.30
N ASN A 109 3.86 2.44 9.57
CA ASN A 109 2.66 1.98 10.27
C ASN A 109 1.37 2.40 9.54
N ARG A 110 1.31 3.65 9.06
CA ARG A 110 0.14 4.17 8.34
C ARG A 110 -0.11 3.45 7.02
N ILE A 111 0.93 2.93 6.37
CA ILE A 111 0.81 2.08 5.17
C ILE A 111 0.40 0.66 5.56
N CYS A 112 1.03 0.07 6.58
CA CYS A 112 0.84 -1.32 6.95
C CYS A 112 -0.53 -1.62 7.62
N MET A 113 -1.02 -0.75 8.50
CA MET A 113 -2.24 -0.99 9.28
C MET A 113 -3.50 -1.19 8.41
N PRO A 114 -3.74 -0.36 7.37
CA PRO A 114 -4.82 -0.63 6.42
C PRO A 114 -4.70 -1.99 5.73
N LEU A 115 -3.50 -2.43 5.35
CA LEU A 115 -3.30 -3.75 4.72
C LEU A 115 -3.61 -4.89 5.69
N LEU A 116 -3.32 -4.69 6.97
CA LEU A 116 -3.59 -5.66 8.02
C LEU A 116 -5.10 -5.84 8.27
N PHE A 117 -5.82 -4.73 8.45
CA PHE A 117 -7.24 -4.73 8.85
C PHE A 117 -8.22 -4.70 7.68
N ASN A 118 -7.87 -3.98 6.61
CA ASN A 118 -8.73 -3.69 5.47
C ASN A 118 -8.22 -4.33 4.17
N GLY A 119 -7.35 -5.35 4.24
CA GLY A 119 -6.80 -6.00 3.05
C GLY A 119 -7.84 -6.46 2.03
N ASP A 120 -9.10 -6.66 2.46
CA ASP A 120 -10.23 -7.01 1.59
C ASP A 120 -10.76 -5.86 0.70
N LEU A 121 -10.39 -4.60 0.95
CA LEU A 121 -10.81 -3.46 0.11
C LEU A 121 -10.07 -3.44 -1.23
N ASP A 122 -8.76 -3.69 -1.21
CA ASP A 122 -7.90 -3.66 -2.40
C ASP A 122 -7.71 -5.07 -2.99
N GLN A 123 -7.67 -6.10 -2.13
CA GLN A 123 -7.56 -7.51 -2.54
C GLN A 123 -8.52 -8.39 -1.73
N PRO A 124 -9.78 -8.55 -2.20
CA PRO A 124 -10.80 -9.33 -1.51
C PRO A 124 -10.32 -10.73 -1.12
N GLY A 125 -10.38 -11.06 0.17
CA GLY A 125 -10.09 -12.39 0.70
C GLY A 125 -8.68 -12.58 1.23
N LEU A 126 -7.81 -11.57 1.22
CA LEU A 126 -6.48 -11.67 1.84
C LEU A 126 -6.57 -11.95 3.34
N ARG A 127 -7.44 -11.23 4.06
CA ARG A 127 -7.59 -11.43 5.51
C ARG A 127 -8.16 -12.80 5.82
N GLU A 128 -9.12 -13.27 5.02
CA GLU A 128 -9.70 -14.60 5.16
C GLU A 128 -8.69 -15.71 4.80
N ARG A 129 -7.86 -15.52 3.77
CA ARG A 129 -6.76 -16.45 3.45
C ARG A 129 -5.81 -16.59 4.64
N ARG A 130 -5.36 -15.46 5.20
CA ARG A 130 -4.46 -15.43 6.36
C ARG A 130 -5.07 -16.10 7.59
N ARG A 131 -6.34 -15.82 7.85
CA ARG A 131 -7.15 -16.49 8.88
C ARG A 131 -7.16 -18.02 8.68
N ASN A 132 -7.37 -18.48 7.44
CA ASN A 132 -7.36 -19.90 7.11
C ASN A 132 -5.98 -20.54 7.26
N THR A 133 -4.90 -19.85 6.88
CA THR A 133 -3.53 -20.30 7.14
C THR A 133 -3.29 -20.52 8.63
N LEU A 134 -3.71 -19.56 9.47
CA LEU A 134 -3.59 -19.66 10.92
C LEU A 134 -4.45 -20.80 11.49
N ALA A 135 -5.71 -20.89 11.10
CA ALA A 135 -6.62 -21.93 11.56
C ALA A 135 -6.13 -23.34 11.17
N ASN A 136 -5.61 -23.51 9.95
CA ASN A 136 -5.05 -24.79 9.51
C ASN A 136 -3.82 -25.20 10.33
N GLY A 137 -2.91 -24.26 10.62
CA GLY A 137 -1.75 -24.53 11.48
C GLY A 137 -2.16 -24.92 12.90
N LEU A 138 -3.10 -24.18 13.50
CA LEU A 138 -3.63 -24.48 14.83
C LEU A 138 -4.33 -25.84 14.90
N LYS A 139 -5.04 -26.23 13.83
CA LYS A 139 -5.70 -27.53 13.75
C LYS A 139 -4.68 -28.68 13.72
N GLN A 140 -3.60 -28.54 12.95
CA GLN A 140 -2.52 -29.53 12.95
C GLN A 140 -1.88 -29.66 14.33
N ASP A 141 -1.61 -28.54 15.00
CA ASP A 141 -1.06 -28.55 16.37
C ASP A 141 -2.02 -29.22 17.38
N LEU A 142 -3.33 -28.99 17.24
CA LEU A 142 -4.38 -29.64 18.04
C LEU A 142 -4.42 -31.16 17.87
N GLU A 143 -4.08 -31.67 16.68
CA GLU A 143 -4.05 -33.10 16.38
C GLU A 143 -2.76 -33.76 16.87
N GLU A 144 -1.65 -33.03 16.95
CA GLU A 144 -0.35 -33.53 17.39
C GLU A 144 -0.14 -33.44 18.92
N VAL A 145 -0.66 -32.39 19.56
CA VAL A 145 -0.33 -32.06 20.96
C VAL A 145 -1.59 -31.90 21.82
N HIS A 146 -1.64 -32.64 22.93
CA HIS A 146 -2.78 -32.61 23.85
C HIS A 146 -2.80 -31.39 24.78
N PHE A 147 -1.68 -30.72 25.04
CA PHE A 147 -1.62 -29.59 25.97
C PHE A 147 -0.71 -28.52 25.40
N PHE A 148 -1.24 -27.35 25.09
CA PHE A 148 -0.43 -26.29 24.52
C PHE A 148 -0.80 -24.89 25.01
N HIS A 149 0.26 -24.12 25.20
CA HIS A 149 0.25 -22.71 25.57
C HIS A 149 0.23 -21.87 24.28
N LEU A 150 -0.74 -20.96 24.17
CA LEU A 150 -0.99 -20.21 22.94
C LEU A 150 0.24 -19.40 22.50
N GLU A 151 0.90 -18.72 23.44
CA GLU A 151 2.11 -17.94 23.20
C GLU A 151 3.26 -18.82 22.69
N GLY A 152 3.38 -20.06 23.18
CA GLY A 152 4.33 -21.03 22.66
C GLY A 152 4.07 -21.39 21.20
N ILE A 153 2.80 -21.59 20.82
CA ILE A 153 2.42 -21.85 19.43
C ILE A 153 2.74 -20.64 18.56
N LEU A 154 2.31 -19.44 18.98
CA LEU A 154 2.58 -18.19 18.26
C LEU A 154 4.08 -18.04 17.99
N ASN A 155 4.92 -18.34 18.97
CA ASN A 155 6.36 -18.17 18.85
C ASN A 155 7.02 -19.20 17.92
N PHE A 156 6.63 -20.48 17.98
CA PHE A 156 7.44 -21.55 17.40
C PHE A 156 6.78 -22.34 16.26
N ARG A 157 5.44 -22.41 16.21
CA ARG A 157 4.71 -23.39 15.38
C ARG A 157 3.97 -22.80 14.19
N ILE A 158 3.50 -21.55 14.25
CA ILE A 158 2.75 -20.92 13.16
C ILE A 158 3.62 -20.13 12.16
N ARG A 159 4.71 -20.73 11.70
CA ARG A 159 5.64 -20.07 10.76
C ARG A 159 4.99 -19.56 9.46
N PRO A 160 4.08 -20.31 8.80
CA PRO A 160 3.45 -19.84 7.57
C PRO A 160 2.64 -18.55 7.79
N TYR A 161 1.89 -18.47 8.89
CA TYR A 161 1.14 -17.27 9.23
C TYR A 161 2.06 -16.08 9.54
N LYS A 162 3.15 -16.28 10.28
CA LYS A 162 4.15 -15.22 10.51
C LYS A 162 4.80 -14.75 9.22
N GLN A 163 5.03 -15.64 8.27
CA GLN A 163 5.56 -15.26 6.95
C GLN A 163 4.60 -14.33 6.22
N GLU A 164 3.29 -14.61 6.24
CA GLU A 164 2.29 -13.69 5.65
C GLU A 164 2.30 -12.31 6.33
N LEU A 165 2.50 -12.23 7.65
CA LEU A 165 2.66 -10.94 8.33
C LEU A 165 3.96 -10.22 7.95
N HIS A 166 5.06 -10.96 7.76
CA HIS A 166 6.32 -10.41 7.28
C HIS A 166 6.17 -9.82 5.88
N GLU A 167 5.50 -10.52 4.96
CA GLU A 167 5.24 -10.03 3.60
C GLU A 167 4.45 -8.71 3.61
N LEU A 168 3.49 -8.53 4.53
CA LEU A 168 2.78 -7.26 4.70
C LEU A 168 3.69 -6.12 5.16
N VAL A 169 4.62 -6.42 6.07
CA VAL A 169 5.59 -5.43 6.57
C VAL A 169 6.60 -5.07 5.50
N GLU A 170 7.11 -6.06 4.75
CA GLU A 170 8.02 -5.86 3.63
C GLU A 170 7.37 -4.99 2.56
N TYR A 171 6.14 -5.28 2.17
CA TYR A 171 5.40 -4.45 1.22
C TYR A 171 5.24 -3.01 1.71
N ALA A 172 4.87 -2.80 2.98
CA ALA A 172 4.73 -1.46 3.53
C ALA A 172 6.06 -0.68 3.59
N LEU A 173 7.19 -1.38 3.80
CA LEU A 173 8.52 -0.79 3.74
C LEU A 173 8.89 -0.41 2.30
N ASP A 174 8.62 -1.28 1.33
CA ASP A 174 8.90 -1.01 -0.08
C ASP A 174 8.14 0.24 -0.56
N GLU A 175 6.84 0.34 -0.25
CA GLU A 175 6.03 1.53 -0.55
C GLU A 175 6.59 2.79 0.12
N PHE A 176 6.99 2.71 1.39
CA PHE A 176 7.64 3.83 2.08
C PHE A 176 8.94 4.27 1.40
N TRP A 177 9.79 3.33 0.99
CA TRP A 177 11.05 3.64 0.33
C TRP A 177 10.83 4.23 -1.07
N MET A 178 9.82 3.76 -1.81
CA MET A 178 9.44 4.34 -3.09
C MET A 178 8.97 5.79 -2.94
N ASP A 179 8.07 6.06 -1.99
CA ASP A 179 7.60 7.43 -1.68
C ASP A 179 8.76 8.34 -1.26
N ARG A 180 9.66 7.85 -0.41
CA ARG A 180 10.83 8.60 0.03
C ARG A 180 11.78 8.90 -1.14
N GLN A 181 12.05 7.92 -1.98
CA GLN A 181 12.91 8.08 -3.14
C GLN A 181 12.35 9.14 -4.10
N TYR A 182 11.03 9.15 -4.29
CA TYR A 182 10.34 10.18 -5.07
C TYR A 182 10.53 11.58 -4.46
N GLU A 183 10.28 11.74 -3.16
CA GLU A 183 10.47 13.03 -2.45
C GLU A 183 11.92 13.52 -2.52
N GLU A 184 12.91 12.63 -2.34
CA GLU A 184 14.34 12.95 -2.44
C GLU A 184 14.73 13.37 -3.86
N PHE A 185 14.26 12.64 -4.87
CA PHE A 185 14.46 12.98 -6.27
C PHE A 185 13.87 14.35 -6.61
N MET A 186 12.63 14.62 -6.20
CA MET A 186 11.97 15.91 -6.40
C MET A 186 12.71 17.04 -5.68
N GLY A 187 13.18 16.81 -4.46
CA GLY A 187 14.00 17.77 -3.72
C GLY A 187 15.31 18.12 -4.43
N LEU A 188 15.99 17.14 -5.03
CA LEU A 188 17.20 17.37 -5.82
C LEU A 188 16.92 18.23 -7.06
N LEU A 189 15.86 17.93 -7.82
CA LEU A 189 15.50 18.70 -9.02
C LEU A 189 15.17 20.16 -8.68
N LYS A 190 14.38 20.39 -7.62
CA LYS A 190 14.09 21.73 -7.10
C LYS A 190 15.37 22.48 -6.74
N TYR A 191 16.28 21.81 -6.03
CA TYR A 191 17.56 22.39 -5.66
C TYR A 191 18.39 22.80 -6.89
N PHE A 192 18.46 21.96 -7.91
CA PHE A 192 19.14 22.29 -9.17
C PHE A 192 18.53 23.52 -9.85
N VAL A 193 17.20 23.56 -10.00
CA VAL A 193 16.48 24.66 -10.65
C VAL A 193 16.62 25.98 -9.88
N PHE A 194 16.70 25.92 -8.55
CA PHE A 194 16.84 27.10 -7.70
C PHE A 194 18.21 27.78 -7.85
N PHE A 195 19.30 27.02 -7.89
CA PHE A 195 20.66 27.57 -7.95
C PHE A 195 21.13 27.95 -9.36
N GLN A 196 20.43 27.51 -10.39
CA GLN A 196 20.83 27.74 -11.77
C GLN A 196 20.60 29.21 -12.19
N GLU A 197 21.64 29.84 -12.76
CA GLU A 197 21.50 31.15 -13.39
C GLU A 197 20.56 31.05 -14.60
N ALA A 198 19.54 31.91 -14.64
CA ALA A 198 18.58 31.95 -15.73
C ALA A 198 19.26 32.40 -17.02
N LYS A 199 19.08 31.61 -18.09
CA LYS A 199 19.63 31.90 -19.43
C LYS A 199 18.58 32.47 -20.37
N VAL A 200 17.31 32.11 -20.16
CA VAL A 200 16.20 32.51 -21.02
C VAL A 200 15.13 33.23 -20.17
N PRO A 201 14.78 34.50 -20.47
CA PRO A 201 13.83 35.26 -19.65
C PRO A 201 12.43 34.65 -19.59
N LEU A 202 11.95 34.11 -20.72
CA LEU A 202 10.62 33.52 -20.81
C LEU A 202 10.62 32.35 -21.79
N VAL A 203 10.04 31.24 -21.35
CA VAL A 203 9.74 30.07 -22.17
C VAL A 203 8.24 29.85 -22.17
N HIS A 204 7.66 29.63 -23.34
CA HIS A 204 6.28 29.15 -23.47
C HIS A 204 6.30 27.62 -23.60
N LEU A 205 5.64 26.93 -22.68
CA LEU A 205 5.45 25.48 -22.75
C LEU A 205 4.01 25.19 -23.17
N ILE A 206 3.84 24.68 -24.38
CA ILE A 206 2.54 24.37 -24.97
C ILE A 206 2.24 22.89 -24.80
N HIS A 207 1.23 22.54 -24.00
CA HIS A 207 0.71 21.18 -23.87
C HIS A 207 -0.43 20.97 -24.87
N LYS A 208 -0.19 20.19 -25.92
CA LYS A 208 -1.13 19.93 -27.03
C LYS A 208 -2.09 18.75 -26.78
N GLY A 209 -1.85 17.98 -25.72
CA GLY A 209 -2.68 16.84 -25.30
C GLY A 209 -1.84 15.61 -25.00
N LEU A 210 -2.31 14.79 -24.05
CA LEU A 210 -1.63 13.60 -23.51
C LEU A 210 -0.14 13.86 -23.22
N HIS A 211 0.72 13.55 -24.18
CA HIS A 211 2.18 13.60 -24.03
C HIS A 211 2.86 14.47 -25.10
N GLU A 212 2.12 15.35 -25.80
CA GLU A 212 2.73 16.26 -26.78
C GLU A 212 2.99 17.64 -26.18
N PHE A 213 4.26 18.02 -26.13
CA PHE A 213 4.72 19.33 -25.66
C PHE A 213 5.52 20.05 -26.73
N GLN A 214 5.36 21.37 -26.79
CA GLN A 214 6.17 22.25 -27.62
C GLN A 214 6.76 23.37 -26.76
N VAL A 215 8.06 23.60 -26.92
CA VAL A 215 8.81 24.60 -26.17
C VAL A 215 9.15 25.77 -27.09
N LEU A 216 8.73 26.98 -26.74
CA LEU A 216 8.96 28.20 -27.52
C LEU A 216 9.70 29.24 -26.67
N ASP A 217 10.44 30.13 -27.34
CA ASP A 217 11.04 31.31 -26.73
C ASP A 217 10.01 32.43 -26.51
N ALA A 218 10.47 33.56 -25.98
CA ALA A 218 9.65 34.76 -25.74
C ALA A 218 9.06 35.38 -27.02
N ALA A 219 9.65 35.10 -28.19
CA ALA A 219 9.17 35.55 -29.49
C ALA A 219 8.30 34.48 -30.19
N LEU A 220 7.93 33.42 -29.47
CA LEU A 220 7.16 32.27 -29.94
C LEU A 220 7.85 31.47 -31.05
N ASN A 221 9.18 31.56 -31.17
CA ASN A 221 9.94 30.69 -32.04
C ASN A 221 10.20 29.35 -31.34
N VAL A 222 10.17 28.26 -32.09
CA VAL A 222 10.49 26.93 -31.57
C VAL A 222 11.93 26.90 -31.07
N LEU A 223 12.11 26.61 -29.79
CA LEU A 223 13.43 26.29 -29.28
C LEU A 223 13.83 24.92 -29.82
N PRO A 224 15.02 24.75 -30.42
CA PRO A 224 15.49 23.46 -30.88
C PRO A 224 15.78 22.59 -29.65
N VAL A 225 14.75 21.90 -29.17
CA VAL A 225 14.92 20.76 -28.26
C VAL A 225 15.65 19.68 -29.06
N GLN A 226 16.73 19.14 -28.50
CA GLN A 226 17.52 18.12 -29.20
C GLN A 226 16.62 16.92 -29.50
N LYS A 227 16.28 16.75 -30.78
CA LYS A 227 15.50 15.61 -31.31
C LYS A 227 16.33 14.33 -31.46
N ASP A 228 17.57 14.32 -31.00
CA ASP A 228 18.53 13.24 -31.30
C ASP A 228 18.27 11.93 -30.53
N GLU A 229 17.21 11.84 -29.73
CA GLU A 229 16.79 10.61 -29.05
C GLU A 229 15.36 10.17 -29.40
N GLN A 230 14.84 10.55 -30.57
CA GLN A 230 13.64 9.88 -31.12
C GLN A 230 13.99 8.46 -31.58
N VAL A 231 14.32 7.58 -30.64
CA VAL A 231 14.06 6.16 -30.82
C VAL A 231 12.54 6.03 -30.77
N VAL A 232 11.90 5.99 -31.93
CA VAL A 232 10.51 5.58 -32.04
C VAL A 232 10.46 4.11 -31.64
N VAL A 233 10.33 3.84 -30.35
CA VAL A 233 9.91 2.53 -29.88
C VAL A 233 8.39 2.57 -29.84
N GLU A 234 7.75 1.78 -30.70
CA GLU A 234 6.31 1.54 -30.62
C GLU A 234 6.00 0.72 -29.34
N MET A 235 6.00 1.36 -28.18
CA MET A 235 5.61 0.74 -26.90
C MET A 235 4.31 1.38 -26.40
N PRO A 236 3.13 0.82 -26.62
CA PRO A 236 1.93 1.34 -25.98
C PRO A 236 2.03 1.08 -24.47
N GLY A 237 2.15 2.14 -23.64
CA GLY A 237 2.13 1.99 -22.17
C GLY A 237 2.76 3.13 -21.38
N LEU A 238 2.68 2.99 -20.05
CA LEU A 238 3.18 3.90 -19.00
C LEU A 238 4.64 4.36 -19.20
N GLU A 239 5.46 3.53 -19.84
CA GLU A 239 6.88 3.78 -20.12
C GLU A 239 7.08 5.00 -21.04
N LEU A 240 6.23 5.16 -22.07
CA LEU A 240 6.27 6.35 -22.94
C LEU A 240 5.85 7.63 -22.21
N GLU A 241 5.00 7.51 -21.19
CA GLU A 241 4.57 8.66 -20.38
C GLU A 241 5.71 9.16 -19.49
N MET A 242 6.45 8.23 -18.86
CA MET A 242 7.63 8.53 -18.04
C MET A 242 8.75 9.18 -18.86
N ASP A 243 9.04 8.64 -20.05
CA ASP A 243 10.10 9.17 -20.92
C ASP A 243 9.84 10.63 -21.34
N ILE A 244 8.56 10.99 -21.55
CA ILE A 244 8.20 12.35 -21.97
C ILE A 244 8.24 13.33 -20.80
N GLU A 245 7.80 12.90 -19.60
CA GLU A 245 7.92 13.70 -18.39
C GLU A 245 9.39 14.06 -18.10
N ASP A 246 10.26 13.06 -18.13
CA ASP A 246 11.71 13.22 -17.94
C ASP A 246 12.33 14.10 -19.03
N MET A 247 11.94 13.92 -20.29
CA MET A 247 12.41 14.75 -21.40
C MET A 247 12.02 16.22 -21.23
N ILE A 248 10.78 16.52 -20.83
CA ILE A 248 10.32 17.91 -20.66
C ILE A 248 10.96 18.57 -19.45
N VAL A 249 11.06 17.85 -18.32
CA VAL A 249 11.75 18.32 -17.13
C VAL A 249 13.23 18.61 -17.45
N SER A 250 13.94 17.66 -18.06
CA SER A 250 15.36 17.83 -18.42
C SER A 250 15.59 18.94 -19.45
N THR A 251 14.67 19.12 -20.40
CA THR A 251 14.69 20.21 -21.38
C THR A 251 14.57 21.56 -20.69
N LEU A 252 13.58 21.72 -19.80
CA LEU A 252 13.39 22.98 -19.07
C LEU A 252 14.57 23.28 -18.13
N ILE A 253 15.13 22.27 -17.46
CA ILE A 253 16.36 22.42 -16.66
C ILE A 253 17.52 22.88 -17.54
N SER A 254 17.70 22.28 -18.71
CA SER A 254 18.79 22.63 -19.63
C SER A 254 18.67 24.06 -20.17
N ILE A 255 17.44 24.48 -20.50
CA ILE A 255 17.14 25.84 -20.97
C ILE A 255 17.39 26.87 -19.87
N SER A 256 17.18 26.53 -18.60
CA SER A 256 17.28 27.46 -17.46
C SER A 256 16.40 28.71 -17.62
N PRO A 257 15.07 28.56 -17.69
CA PRO A 257 14.17 29.69 -17.80
C PRO A 257 14.13 30.51 -16.49
N GLU A 258 14.00 31.82 -16.62
CA GLU A 258 13.59 32.70 -15.52
C GLU A 258 12.09 32.51 -15.24
N LYS A 259 11.27 32.40 -16.30
CA LYS A 259 9.83 32.11 -16.23
C LYS A 259 9.40 31.10 -17.29
N VAL A 260 8.46 30.25 -16.91
CA VAL A 260 7.76 29.28 -17.77
C VAL A 260 6.29 29.64 -17.80
N MET A 261 5.80 30.07 -18.96
CA MET A 261 4.37 30.21 -19.19
C MET A 261 3.82 28.89 -19.73
N LEU A 262 3.02 28.20 -18.91
CA LEU A 262 2.47 26.89 -19.22
C LEU A 262 1.06 27.02 -19.79
N HIS A 263 0.87 26.55 -21.02
CA HIS A 263 -0.38 26.58 -21.75
C HIS A 263 -0.96 25.16 -21.79
N THR A 264 -2.04 24.92 -21.04
CA THR A 264 -2.67 23.59 -20.99
C THR A 264 -4.19 23.67 -20.83
N ARG A 265 -4.89 22.65 -21.34
CA ARG A 265 -6.32 22.43 -21.12
C ARG A 265 -6.61 21.54 -19.91
N THR A 266 -5.61 20.85 -19.39
CA THR A 266 -5.74 19.82 -18.36
C THR A 266 -4.70 20.08 -17.26
N PRO A 267 -4.89 21.12 -16.44
CA PRO A 267 -3.92 21.53 -15.42
C PRO A 267 -3.71 20.49 -14.31
N ASP A 268 -4.64 19.53 -14.19
CA ASP A 268 -4.63 18.49 -13.16
C ASP A 268 -3.89 17.21 -13.59
N LEU A 269 -3.30 17.17 -14.79
CA LEU A 269 -2.49 16.01 -15.20
C LEU A 269 -1.21 15.88 -14.36
N PRO A 270 -0.76 14.65 -14.06
CA PRO A 270 0.44 14.39 -13.25
C PRO A 270 1.67 15.18 -13.72
N ILE A 271 2.02 15.10 -15.00
CA ILE A 271 3.14 15.83 -15.61
C ILE A 271 3.08 17.35 -15.40
N ILE A 272 1.88 17.95 -15.43
CA ILE A 272 1.70 19.40 -15.17
C ILE A 272 1.94 19.70 -13.70
N SER A 273 1.47 18.84 -12.80
CA SER A 273 1.77 18.93 -11.37
C SER A 273 3.27 18.81 -11.13
N THR A 274 3.96 17.84 -11.73
CA THR A 274 5.41 17.65 -11.58
C THR A 274 6.20 18.86 -12.04
N ILE A 275 5.89 19.42 -13.23
CA ILE A 275 6.55 20.63 -13.72
C ILE A 275 6.33 21.81 -12.75
N ARG A 276 5.10 22.00 -12.27
CA ARG A 276 4.80 23.04 -11.29
C ARG A 276 5.50 22.82 -9.95
N GLN A 277 5.65 21.56 -9.52
CA GLN A 277 6.37 21.23 -8.31
C GLN A 277 7.86 21.52 -8.48
N ILE A 278 8.52 21.09 -9.56
CA ILE A 278 9.97 21.27 -9.75
C ILE A 278 10.36 22.74 -9.93
N PHE A 279 9.60 23.49 -10.72
CA PHE A 279 9.94 24.87 -11.11
C PHE A 279 9.26 25.94 -10.24
N GLU A 280 8.37 25.54 -9.32
CA GLU A 280 7.73 26.36 -8.30
C GLU A 280 7.26 27.73 -8.84
N ASP A 281 7.77 28.83 -8.28
CA ASP A 281 7.38 30.21 -8.61
C ASP A 281 7.75 30.63 -10.05
N LYS A 282 8.60 29.86 -10.74
CA LYS A 282 8.95 30.13 -12.14
C LYS A 282 7.81 29.75 -13.10
N VAL A 283 6.83 28.94 -12.68
CA VAL A 283 5.73 28.47 -13.55
C VAL A 283 4.48 29.30 -13.37
N GLN A 284 3.92 29.80 -14.48
CA GLN A 284 2.62 30.46 -14.51
C GLN A 284 1.69 29.75 -15.49
N LEU A 285 0.50 29.38 -15.02
CA LEU A 285 -0.54 28.85 -15.89
C LEU A 285 -1.16 29.97 -16.71
N CYS A 286 -1.25 29.76 -18.03
CA CYS A 286 -1.94 30.68 -18.90
C CYS A 286 -3.47 30.54 -18.73
N HIS A 287 -4.15 31.63 -18.37
CA HIS A 287 -5.59 31.62 -18.12
C HIS A 287 -6.43 32.05 -19.34
N HIS A 288 -5.86 32.86 -20.25
CA HIS A 288 -6.44 33.25 -21.54
C HIS A 288 -5.39 33.98 -22.40
N CYS A 289 -4.87 33.33 -23.42
CA CYS A 289 -4.12 33.98 -24.50
C CYS A 289 -4.64 33.50 -25.86
N PRO A 290 -4.42 34.26 -26.94
CA PRO A 290 -4.83 33.87 -28.30
C PRO A 290 -4.34 32.47 -28.69
N GLU A 291 -3.12 32.09 -28.28
CA GLU A 291 -2.54 30.77 -28.55
C GLU A 291 -3.33 29.65 -27.85
N CYS A 292 -3.83 29.91 -26.63
CA CYS A 292 -4.73 29.02 -25.91
C CYS A 292 -6.11 28.92 -26.58
N GLU A 293 -6.59 29.96 -27.27
CA GLU A 293 -7.82 29.88 -28.07
C GLU A 293 -7.64 29.00 -29.31
N VAL A 294 -6.48 29.06 -29.97
CA VAL A 294 -6.15 28.18 -31.09
C VAL A 294 -5.94 26.72 -30.61
N LEU A 295 -5.33 26.51 -29.43
CA LEU A 295 -5.27 25.18 -28.79
C LEU A 295 -6.68 24.65 -28.46
N ARG A 296 -7.61 25.55 -28.10
CA ARG A 296 -8.99 25.17 -27.77
C ARG A 296 -9.79 24.74 -28.98
N SER A 297 -9.55 25.35 -30.14
CA SER A 297 -10.26 25.06 -31.40
C SER A 297 -9.74 23.81 -32.13
N GLY A 298 -8.64 23.21 -31.68
CA GLY A 298 -8.06 22.01 -32.31
C GLY A 298 -7.32 22.30 -33.62
N LEU A 299 -7.03 23.57 -33.92
CA LEU A 299 -6.37 24.00 -35.16
C LEU A 299 -4.83 23.90 -35.14
N LEU A 300 -4.23 23.57 -33.98
CA LEU A 300 -2.77 23.47 -33.83
C LEU A 300 -2.14 22.13 -34.27
N THR A 301 -2.94 21.21 -34.83
CA THR A 301 -2.44 19.91 -35.31
C THR A 301 -1.70 20.00 -36.65
N GLY A 302 -1.44 21.19 -37.19
CA GLY A 302 -0.79 21.34 -38.50
C GLY A 302 -0.14 22.69 -38.82
N LEU A 303 0.15 23.53 -37.83
CA LEU A 303 0.84 24.80 -38.10
C LEU A 303 2.34 24.63 -37.84
N ASP A 304 3.11 24.74 -38.91
CA ASP A 304 4.55 24.94 -38.85
C ASP A 304 4.86 26.22 -38.07
N ALA A 305 6.02 26.25 -37.40
CA ALA A 305 6.47 27.35 -36.53
C ALA A 305 6.47 28.74 -37.19
N SER A 306 6.35 28.82 -38.53
CA SER A 306 6.24 30.05 -39.30
C SER A 306 4.90 30.79 -39.16
N ASP A 307 3.83 30.13 -38.73
CA ASP A 307 2.49 30.74 -38.73
C ASP A 307 2.13 31.48 -37.42
N ILE A 308 2.95 31.33 -36.38
CA ILE A 308 2.74 32.00 -35.08
C ILE A 308 3.27 33.44 -35.11
N GLY A 309 4.26 33.74 -35.96
CA GLY A 309 4.94 35.05 -36.00
C GLY A 309 4.18 36.20 -36.67
N ASN A 310 2.96 35.99 -37.17
CA ASN A 310 2.30 36.95 -38.08
C ASN A 310 1.03 37.63 -37.56
N TYR A 311 0.61 37.38 -36.31
CA TYR A 311 -0.63 37.97 -35.77
C TYR A 311 -0.45 39.31 -35.02
N ASN A 312 0.74 39.93 -35.07
CA ASN A 312 1.00 41.25 -34.47
C ASN A 312 0.78 42.45 -35.41
N ASN A 313 -0.09 42.33 -36.42
CA ASN A 313 -0.54 43.46 -37.22
C ASN A 313 -2.08 43.45 -37.36
N CYS A 314 -2.77 43.86 -36.30
CA CYS A 314 -4.07 44.57 -36.33
C CYS A 314 -4.31 45.23 -34.96
#